data_AF-A0A951L485-F1
#
_entry.id   AF-A0A951L485-F1
#
_cell.length_a   1.000
_cell.length_b   1.000
_cell.length_c   1.000
_cell.angle_alpha   90.00
_cell.angle_beta   90.00
_cell.angle_gamma   90.00
#
_symmetry.space_group_name_H-M   'P 1'
#
loop_
_entity.id
_entity.type
_entity.pdbx_description
1 polymer ?
#
loop_
_entity_poly.entity_id
_entity_poly.type
_entity_poly.pdbx_seq_one_letter_code
_entity_poly.pdbx_strand_id
1 'polypeptide(L)' 'LAALPEREREVIEMRFGLTGERPYTLEEVGRAFNVTRERIRQIENHTLKKLEALPEAQRLRDAS' A
#
# COMPACT_ATOMS: atom_id res chain seq x y z
N LEU A 1 6.30 -4.84 5.96
CA LEU A 1 5.22 -3.83 6.16
C LEU A 1 5.00 -3.41 7.62
N ALA A 2 5.69 -4.01 8.60
CA ALA A 2 5.51 -3.70 10.03
C ALA A 2 5.78 -2.21 10.39
N ALA A 3 6.61 -1.51 9.62
CA ALA A 3 6.92 -0.09 9.81
C ALA A 3 5.81 0.87 9.33
N LEU A 4 4.79 0.37 8.61
CA LEU A 4 3.66 1.18 8.18
C LEU A 4 2.58 1.22 9.27
N PRO A 5 1.86 2.36 9.42
CA PRO A 5 0.62 2.41 10.16
C PRO A 5 -0.35 1.33 9.67
N GLU A 6 -1.09 0.71 10.59
CA GLU A 6 -2.01 -0.40 10.32
C GLU A 6 -2.92 -0.13 9.11
N ARG A 7 -3.58 1.03 9.08
CA ARG A 7 -4.45 1.42 7.97
C ARG A 7 -3.74 1.58 6.63
N GLU A 8 -2.50 2.07 6.62
CA GLU A 8 -1.70 2.17 5.38
C GLU A 8 -1.28 0.78 4.90
N ARG A 9 -0.92 -0.11 5.83
CA ARG A 9 -0.59 -1.50 5.55
C ARG A 9 -1.77 -2.24 4.94
N GLU A 10 -2.94 -2.20 5.56
CA GLU A 10 -4.13 -2.91 5.07
C GLU A 10 -4.54 -2.43 3.67
N VAL A 11 -4.47 -1.11 3.40
CA VAL A 11 -4.74 -0.56 2.07
C VAL A 11 -3.79 -1.16 1.02
N ILE A 12 -2.49 -1.24 1.32
CA ILE A 12 -1.50 -1.84 0.40
C ILE A 12 -1.72 -3.35 0.27
N GLU A 13 -1.98 -4.06 1.36
CA GLU A 13 -2.24 -5.49 1.35
C GLU A 13 -3.44 -5.84 0.46
N MET A 14 -4.55 -5.11 0.59
CA MET A 14 -5.73 -5.27 -0.28
C MET A 14 -5.45 -4.84 -1.72
N ARG A 15 -4.75 -3.73 -1.94
CA ARG A 15 -4.48 -3.22 -3.30
C ARG A 15 -3.60 -4.14 -4.13
N PHE A 16 -2.66 -4.83 -3.49
CA PHE A 16 -1.68 -5.67 -4.15
C PHE A 16 -1.88 -7.18 -3.90
N GLY A 17 -2.90 -7.57 -3.13
CA GLY A 17 -3.20 -8.99 -2.87
C GLY A 17 -2.13 -9.68 -2.02
N LEU A 18 -1.47 -8.95 -1.11
CA LEU A 18 -0.29 -9.45 -0.39
C LEU A 18 -0.61 -10.51 0.67
N THR A 19 -1.89 -10.65 1.02
CA THR A 19 -2.42 -11.65 1.95
C THR A 19 -2.89 -12.94 1.26
N GLY A 20 -2.66 -13.08 -0.05
CA GLY A 20 -3.10 -14.22 -0.84
C GLY A 20 -4.50 -14.05 -1.45
N GLU A 21 -5.14 -12.91 -1.24
CA GLU A 21 -6.37 -12.50 -1.92
C GLU A 21 -6.08 -11.88 -3.29
N ARG A 22 -7.11 -11.73 -4.13
CA ARG A 22 -6.98 -10.97 -5.38
C ARG A 22 -6.70 -9.48 -5.10
N PRO A 23 -5.92 -8.79 -5.93
CA PRO A 23 -5.83 -7.34 -5.87
C PRO A 23 -7.20 -6.67 -5.99
N TYR A 24 -7.49 -5.74 -5.08
CA TYR A 24 -8.71 -4.91 -5.09
C TYR A 24 -8.45 -3.60 -5.80
N THR A 25 -9.44 -3.04 -6.49
CA THR A 25 -9.37 -1.70 -7.10
C THR A 25 -9.41 -0.58 -6.04
N LEU A 26 -8.95 0.62 -6.40
CA LEU A 26 -9.05 1.81 -5.52
C LEU A 26 -10.49 2.08 -5.04
N GLU A 27 -11.48 1.77 -5.87
CA GLU A 27 -12.89 1.96 -5.53
C GLU A 27 -13.39 0.89 -4.56
N GLU A 28 -13.06 -0.39 -4.78
CA GLU A 28 -13.41 -1.48 -3.86
C GLU A 28 -12.77 -1.26 -2.48
N VAL A 29 -11.51 -0.86 -2.43
CA VAL A 29 -10.82 -0.50 -1.18
C VAL A 29 -11.48 0.73 -0.55
N GLY A 30 -11.84 1.75 -1.33
CA GLY A 30 -12.55 2.92 -0.83
C GLY A 30 -13.86 2.56 -0.14
N ARG A 31 -14.64 1.65 -0.73
CA ARG A 31 -15.88 1.11 -0.15
C ARG A 31 -15.61 0.36 1.17
N ALA A 32 -14.57 -0.48 1.22
CA ALA A 32 -14.21 -1.23 2.44
C ALA A 32 -13.82 -0.32 3.61
N PHE A 33 -13.14 0.80 3.33
CA PHE A 33 -12.67 1.76 4.34
C PHE A 33 -13.63 2.93 4.58
N ASN A 34 -14.79 2.96 3.92
CA ASN A 34 -15.76 4.05 3.92
C ASN A 34 -15.12 5.42 3.60
N VAL A 35 -14.28 5.46 2.56
CA VAL A 35 -13.61 6.67 2.07
C VAL A 35 -13.69 6.75 0.54
N THR A 36 -13.38 7.94 0.01
CA THR A 36 -13.38 8.14 -1.43
C THR A 36 -12.23 7.38 -2.11
N ARG A 37 -12.43 7.03 -3.39
CA ARG A 37 -11.37 6.48 -4.26
C ARG A 37 -10.10 7.36 -4.24
N GLU A 38 -10.28 8.68 -4.26
CA GLU A 38 -9.17 9.62 -4.23
C GLU A 38 -8.39 9.56 -2.90
N ARG A 39 -9.08 9.34 -1.77
CA ARG A 39 -8.41 9.14 -0.49
C ARG A 39 -7.54 7.89 -0.50
N ILE A 40 -8.00 6.79 -1.09
CA ILE A 40 -7.19 5.57 -1.24
C ILE A 40 -5.99 5.84 -2.15
N ARG A 41 -6.18 6.55 -3.27
CA ARG A 41 -5.08 6.93 -4.17
C ARG A 41 -4.00 7.75 -3.45
N GLN A 42 -4.39 8.66 -2.58
CA GLN A 42 -3.45 9.45 -1.78
C GLN A 42 -2.67 8.58 -0.79
N ILE A 43 -3.37 7.69 -0.07
CA ILE A 43 -2.73 6.73 0.86
C ILE A 43 -1.74 5.85 0.11
N GLU A 44 -2.14 5.25 -1.01
CA GLU A 44 -1.29 4.40 -1.84
C GLU A 44 0.00 5.13 -2.24
N ASN A 45 -0.10 6.33 -2.82
CA ASN A 45 1.06 7.10 -3.24
C ASN A 45 1.98 7.48 -2.07
N HIS A 46 1.40 7.89 -0.94
CA HIS A 46 2.18 8.26 0.25
C HIS A 46 2.93 7.06 0.82
N THR A 47 2.26 5.93 0.90
CA THR A 47 2.81 4.69 1.44
C THR A 47 3.86 4.09 0.51
N LEU A 48 3.66 4.10 -0.81
CA LEU A 48 4.67 3.66 -1.79
C LEU A 48 5.94 4.50 -1.69
N LYS A 49 5.83 5.84 -1.58
CA LYS A 49 7.00 6.71 -1.37
C LYS A 49 7.74 6.40 -0.07
N LYS A 50 7.02 6.11 1.03
CA LYS A 50 7.65 5.67 2.28
C LYS A 50 8.41 4.37 2.09
N LEU A 51 7.79 3.38 1.42
CA LEU A 51 8.41 2.09 1.15
C LEU A 51 9.66 2.24 0.28
N GLU A 52 9.62 3.09 -0.75
CA GLU A 52 10.78 3.39 -1.57
C GLU A 52 11.93 4.03 -0.77
N ALA A 53 11.64 4.83 0.24
CA ALA A 53 12.66 5.46 1.07
C ALA A 53 13.26 4.52 2.14
N LEU A 54 12.72 3.31 2.31
CA LEU A 54 13.23 2.37 3.31
C LEU A 54 14.62 1.82 2.90
N PRO A 55 15.57 1.71 3.84
CA PRO A 55 16.90 1.15 3.57
C PRO A 55 16.84 -0.24 2.94
N GLU A 56 15.88 -1.07 3.32
CA GLU A 56 15.66 -2.40 2.76
C GLU A 56 15.28 -2.34 1.28
N ALA A 57 14.44 -1.39 0.89
CA ALA A 57 14.05 -1.20 -0.51
C ALA A 57 15.22 -0.66 -1.34
N GLN A 58 16.06 0.21 -0.77
CA GLN A 58 17.27 0.69 -1.44
C GLN A 58 18.26 -0.45 -1.69
N ARG A 59 18.49 -1.31 -0.68
CA ARG A 59 19.36 -2.49 -0.83
C ARG A 59 18.89 -3.47 -1.91
N LEU A 60 17.56 -3.64 -2.06
CA LEU A 60 17.00 -4.48 -3.12
C LEU A 60 17.24 -3.89 -4.52
N ARG A 61 17.16 -2.55 -4.66
CA ARG A 61 17.49 -1.87 -5.92
C ARG A 61 18.97 -1.97 -6.27
N ASP A 62 19.85 -1.82 -5.27
CA ASP A 62 21.30 -1.86 -5.48
C ASP A 62 21.83 -3.28 -5.76
N ALA A 63 21.03 -4.32 -5.44
CA ALA A 63 21.35 -5.72 -5.69
C ALA A 63 20.85 -6.26 -7.04
N SER A 64 20.22 -5.41 -7.86
CA SER A 64 19.69 -5.74 -9.21
C SER A 64 20.57 -5.13 -10.30
#